data_AF-A0A7X8DG20-F1
#
_entry.id   AF-A0A7X8DG20-F1
#
_cell.length_a   1.000
_cell.length_b   1.000
_cell.length_c   1.000
_cell.angle_alpha   90.00
_cell.angle_beta   90.00
_cell.angle_gamma   90.00
#
_symmetry.space_group_name_H-M   'P 1'
#
loop_
_entity.id
_entity.type
_entity.pdbx_description
1 polymer ?
#
loop_
_entity_poly.entity_id
_entity_poly.type
_entity_poly.pdbx_seq_one_letter_code
_entity_poly.pdbx_strand_id
1 'polypeptide(L)'
;MTIWKKRLGKKGEDYAAEYLKGIGYKVICRNYTCGLGEIDLIAIDRRVTIFVEVRSHSSVKYGLPQESVTRRKQHKLRQVAWNYLIAHGKTDSSCRFDVIGILFDKNERVSKLEHIINAF
;
A
#
# COMPACT_ATOMS: atom_id res chain seq x y z
N MET A 1 -1.94 -5.01 18.59
CA MET A 1 -1.74 -5.79 17.34
C MET A 1 -0.81 -6.96 17.67
N THR A 2 -1.19 -8.21 17.38
CA THR A 2 -0.38 -9.40 17.75
C THR A 2 0.93 -9.45 16.96
N ILE A 3 2.00 -9.99 17.54
CA ILE A 3 3.32 -10.18 16.90
C ILE A 3 3.19 -10.83 15.51
N TRP A 4 2.29 -11.81 15.40
CA TRP A 4 2.01 -12.52 14.16
C TRP A 4 1.46 -11.62 13.04
N LYS A 5 0.52 -10.72 13.37
CA LYS A 5 -0.03 -9.73 12.41
C LYS A 5 1.04 -8.77 11.93
N LYS A 6 1.97 -8.36 12.81
CA LYS A 6 3.09 -7.48 12.45
C LYS A 6 4.08 -8.17 11.50
N ARG A 7 4.38 -9.46 11.73
CA ARG A 7 5.26 -10.26 10.85
C ARG A 7 4.65 -10.43 9.45
N LEU A 8 3.37 -10.78 9.38
CA LEU A 8 2.65 -10.91 8.11
C LEU A 8 2.56 -9.58 7.36
N GLY A 9 2.29 -8.47 8.08
CA GLY A 9 2.29 -7.13 7.50
C GLY A 9 3.61 -6.81 6.79
N LYS A 10 4.74 -6.98 7.50
CA LYS A 10 6.07 -6.75 6.92
C LYS A 10 6.37 -7.65 5.71
N LYS A 11 6.05 -8.95 5.80
CA LYS A 11 6.19 -9.88 4.66
C LYS A 11 5.36 -9.42 3.45
N GLY A 12 4.15 -8.91 3.70
CA GLY A 12 3.29 -8.36 2.66
C GLY A 12 3.88 -7.13 2.02
N GLU A 13 4.37 -6.17 2.81
CA GLU A 13 5.03 -4.96 2.30
C GLU A 13 6.27 -5.30 1.46
N ASP A 14 7.09 -6.25 1.91
CA ASP A 14 8.26 -6.74 1.18
C ASP A 14 7.82 -7.33 -0.17
N TYR A 15 6.84 -8.23 -0.18
CA TYR A 15 6.36 -8.87 -1.40
C TYR A 15 5.67 -7.88 -2.35
N ALA A 16 4.88 -6.95 -1.83
CA ALA A 16 4.24 -5.89 -2.61
C ALA A 16 5.28 -4.98 -3.28
N ALA A 17 6.35 -4.61 -2.57
CA ALA A 17 7.42 -3.81 -3.14
C ALA A 17 8.14 -4.53 -4.29
N GLU A 18 8.44 -5.82 -4.12
CA GLU A 18 9.05 -6.64 -5.18
C GLU A 18 8.10 -6.85 -6.37
N TYR A 19 6.82 -7.08 -6.12
CA TYR A 19 5.80 -7.15 -7.17
C TYR A 19 5.74 -5.85 -8.00
N LEU A 20 5.68 -4.69 -7.35
CA LEU A 20 5.66 -3.39 -8.02
C LEU A 20 6.90 -3.18 -8.89
N LYS A 21 8.09 -3.51 -8.36
CA LYS A 21 9.33 -3.48 -9.15
C LYS A 21 9.25 -4.42 -10.36
N GLY A 22 8.73 -5.63 -10.17
CA GLY A 22 8.59 -6.66 -11.21
C GLY A 22 7.68 -6.24 -12.36
N ILE A 23 6.67 -5.40 -12.11
CA ILE A 23 5.80 -4.83 -13.14
C ILE A 23 6.32 -3.47 -13.68
N GLY A 24 7.55 -3.09 -13.34
CA GLY A 24 8.24 -1.91 -13.88
C GLY A 24 8.03 -0.61 -13.11
N TYR A 25 7.44 -0.66 -11.90
CA TYR A 25 7.26 0.54 -11.09
C TYR A 25 8.52 0.81 -10.27
N LYS A 26 8.83 2.09 -10.04
CA LYS A 26 9.97 2.47 -9.19
C LYS A 26 9.47 2.73 -7.76
N VAL A 27 9.71 1.79 -6.85
CA VAL A 27 9.45 2.00 -5.42
C VAL A 27 10.46 3.03 -4.88
N ILE A 28 9.97 4.15 -4.37
CA ILE A 28 10.80 5.28 -3.89
C ILE A 28 10.76 5.47 -2.39
N CYS A 29 9.71 4.97 -1.72
CA CYS A 29 9.61 5.02 -0.27
C CYS A 29 8.86 3.79 0.25
N ARG A 30 9.23 3.35 1.44
CA ARG A 30 8.58 2.27 2.20
C ARG A 30 8.33 2.79 3.61
N ASN A 31 7.17 2.48 4.18
CA ASN A 31 6.76 2.89 5.52
C ASN A 31 6.96 4.38 5.76
N TYR A 32 6.41 5.20 4.87
CA TYR A 32 6.45 6.65 5.03
C TYR A 32 5.57 7.03 6.23
N THR A 33 6.13 7.75 7.20
CA THR A 33 5.41 8.19 8.39
C THR A 33 5.59 9.68 8.59
N CYS A 34 4.52 10.37 8.94
CA CYS A 34 4.54 11.75 9.42
C CYS A 34 3.55 11.91 10.59
N GLY A 35 3.47 13.11 11.17
CA GLY A 35 2.53 13.39 12.27
C GLY A 35 1.06 13.16 11.91
N LEU A 36 0.73 13.05 10.61
CA LEU A 36 -0.61 12.76 10.13
C LEU A 36 -0.89 11.27 9.93
N GLY A 37 0.10 10.38 9.97
CA GLY A 37 -0.12 8.94 9.75
C GLY A 37 0.95 8.32 8.86
N GLU A 38 0.59 7.22 8.21
CA GLU A 38 1.52 6.40 7.45
C GLU A 38 0.99 5.96 6.08
N ILE A 39 1.92 5.68 5.17
CA ILE A 39 1.68 5.05 3.86
C ILE A 39 2.71 3.92 3.70
N ASP A 40 2.23 2.72 3.40
CA ASP A 40 3.07 1.52 3.35
C ASP A 40 4.11 1.59 2.22
N LEU A 41 3.69 1.94 1.00
CA LEU A 41 4.61 2.11 -0.13
C LEU A 41 4.28 3.36 -0.94
N ILE A 42 5.33 4.02 -1.42
CA ILE A 42 5.23 5.08 -2.43
C ILE A 42 6.08 4.66 -3.61
N ALA A 43 5.50 4.66 -4.80
CA ALA A 43 6.21 4.31 -6.03
C ALA A 43 5.88 5.27 -7.17
N ILE A 44 6.61 5.13 -8.28
CA ILE A 44 6.37 5.86 -9.52
C ILE A 44 5.97 4.87 -10.61
N ASP A 45 4.79 5.09 -11.17
CA ASP A 45 4.32 4.49 -12.43
C ASP A 45 4.45 5.53 -13.54
N ARG A 46 5.54 5.45 -14.31
CA ARG A 46 5.92 6.44 -15.33
C ARG A 46 6.05 7.86 -14.76
N ARG A 47 4.99 8.67 -14.82
CA ARG A 47 4.91 10.06 -14.33
C ARG A 47 3.92 10.23 -13.17
N VAL A 48 3.28 9.15 -12.74
CA VAL A 48 2.27 9.15 -11.68
C VAL A 48 2.92 8.68 -10.37
N THR A 49 2.76 9.48 -9.31
CA THR A 49 3.11 9.06 -7.96
C THR A 49 2.00 8.18 -7.42
N ILE A 50 2.30 6.94 -7.07
CA ILE A 50 1.32 6.03 -6.48
C ILE A 50 1.55 5.91 -4.99
N PHE A 51 0.47 6.01 -4.23
CA PHE A 51 0.43 5.75 -2.80
C PHE A 51 -0.29 4.43 -2.58
N VAL A 52 0.39 3.46 -1.98
CA VAL A 52 -0.12 2.09 -1.89
C VAL A 52 -0.32 1.71 -0.44
N GLU A 53 -1.52 1.23 -0.15
CA GLU A 53 -1.86 0.54 1.10
C GLU A 53 -1.76 -0.98 0.86
N VAL A 54 -1.03 -1.69 1.73
CA VAL A 54 -0.80 -3.13 1.66
C VAL A 54 -1.64 -3.84 2.71
N ARG A 55 -2.44 -4.81 2.26
CA ARG A 55 -3.36 -5.57 3.12
C ARG A 55 -3.00 -7.05 3.10
N SER A 56 -2.42 -7.52 4.21
CA SER A 56 -2.02 -8.91 4.37
C SER A 56 -3.06 -9.71 5.16
N HIS A 57 -3.50 -10.83 4.59
CA HIS A 57 -4.47 -11.75 5.21
C HIS A 57 -3.95 -13.19 5.18
N SER A 58 -4.37 -14.00 6.15
CA SER A 58 -3.99 -15.42 6.28
C SER A 58 -5.16 -16.38 6.03
N SER A 59 -6.32 -15.87 5.61
CA SER A 59 -7.49 -16.67 5.25
C SER A 59 -8.35 -15.95 4.22
N VAL A 60 -9.12 -16.71 3.43
CA VAL A 60 -9.95 -16.20 2.32
C VAL A 60 -11.25 -15.55 2.80
N LYS A 61 -11.53 -15.56 4.13
CA LYS A 61 -12.82 -15.10 4.70
C LYS A 61 -12.96 -13.57 4.80
N TYR A 62 -12.28 -12.80 3.96
CA TYR A 62 -12.31 -11.33 4.02
C TYR A 62 -12.82 -10.74 2.70
N GLY A 63 -13.61 -9.68 2.83
CA GLY A 63 -14.18 -8.92 1.70
C GLY A 63 -13.12 -8.30 0.80
N LEU A 64 -13.56 -7.51 -0.19
CA LEU A 64 -12.65 -6.93 -1.17
C LEU A 64 -11.59 -6.04 -0.48
N PRO A 65 -10.33 -6.03 -0.95
CA PRO A 65 -9.30 -5.19 -0.34
C PRO A 65 -9.69 -3.71 -0.24
N GLN A 66 -10.45 -3.17 -1.20
CA GLN A 66 -10.97 -1.79 -1.13
C GLN A 66 -11.98 -1.59 0.00
N GLU A 67 -12.85 -2.56 0.29
CA GLU A 67 -13.83 -2.49 1.38
C GLU A 67 -13.13 -2.38 2.75
N SER A 68 -11.90 -2.89 2.84
CA SER A 68 -11.08 -2.78 4.03
C SER A 68 -10.48 -1.37 4.24
N VAL A 69 -10.49 -0.51 3.21
CA VAL A 69 -10.03 0.89 3.28
C VAL A 69 -11.23 1.83 3.42
N THR A 70 -11.74 1.92 4.65
CA THR A 70 -12.88 2.79 5.00
C THR A 70 -12.70 4.24 4.52
N ARG A 71 -13.81 4.97 4.28
CA ARG A 71 -13.76 6.41 3.92
C ARG A 71 -12.90 7.26 4.85
N ARG A 72 -12.93 6.96 6.16
CA ARG A 72 -12.07 7.61 7.16
C ARG A 72 -10.58 7.37 6.88
N LYS A 73 -10.22 6.12 6.56
CA LYS A 73 -8.85 5.76 6.20
C LYS A 73 -8.42 6.41 4.88
N GLN A 74 -9.29 6.42 3.87
CA GLN A 74 -9.03 7.11 2.60
C GLN A 74 -8.73 8.61 2.81
N HIS A 75 -9.54 9.29 3.63
CA HIS A 75 -9.30 10.70 3.96
C HIS A 75 -7.93 10.90 4.61
N LYS A 76 -7.57 10.05 5.58
CA LYS A 76 -6.27 10.10 6.25
C LYS A 76 -5.11 9.86 5.28
N LEU A 77 -5.22 8.86 4.40
CA LEU A 77 -4.22 8.58 3.37
C LEU A 77 -4.05 9.76 2.41
N ARG A 78 -5.14 10.42 2.00
CA ARG A 78 -5.06 11.66 1.20
C ARG A 78 -4.30 12.77 1.91
N GLN A 79 -4.50 12.96 3.21
CA GLN A 79 -3.77 13.96 3.99
C GLN A 79 -2.27 13.64 4.10
N VAL A 80 -1.92 12.38 4.33
CA VAL A 80 -0.51 11.93 4.42
C VAL A 80 0.17 12.06 3.06
N ALA A 81 -0.51 11.66 1.98
CA ALA A 81 -0.02 11.80 0.61
C ALA A 81 0.20 13.26 0.23
N TRP A 82 -0.74 14.16 0.58
CA TRP A 82 -0.58 15.59 0.34
C TRP A 82 0.63 16.16 1.09
N ASN A 83 0.83 15.77 2.35
CA ASN A 83 2.00 16.15 3.13
C ASN A 83 3.30 15.65 2.46
N TYR A 84 3.33 14.43 1.95
CA TYR A 84 4.45 13.91 1.18
C TYR A 84 4.72 14.75 -0.07
N LEU A 85 3.69 15.05 -0.87
CA LEU A 85 3.84 15.82 -2.12
C LEU A 85 4.39 17.22 -1.85
N ILE A 86 3.91 17.93 -0.83
CA ILE A 86 4.44 19.24 -0.43
C ILE A 86 5.91 19.13 -0.04
N ALA A 87 6.23 18.19 0.85
CA ALA A 87 7.60 18.03 1.36
C ALA A 87 8.63 17.70 0.28
N HIS A 88 8.19 17.18 -0.88
CA HIS A 88 9.06 16.81 -2.00
C HIS A 88 8.89 17.71 -3.23
N GLY A 89 8.15 18.83 -3.13
CA GLY A 89 7.93 19.76 -4.26
C GLY A 89 7.19 19.12 -5.44
N LYS A 90 6.23 18.23 -5.17
CA LYS A 90 5.48 17.44 -6.16
C LYS A 90 3.99 17.79 -6.24
N THR A 91 3.61 18.99 -5.82
CA THR A 91 2.19 19.42 -5.75
C THR A 91 1.48 19.37 -7.10
N ASP A 92 2.21 19.55 -8.22
CA ASP A 92 1.66 19.51 -9.58
C ASP A 92 1.73 18.12 -10.23
N SER A 93 2.22 17.10 -9.50
CA SER A 93 2.35 15.74 -10.03
C SER A 93 1.01 15.00 -9.96
N SER A 94 0.66 14.27 -11.02
CA SER A 94 -0.44 13.31 -10.95
C SER A 94 -0.15 12.25 -9.89
N CYS A 95 -1.16 11.91 -9.10
CA CYS A 95 -1.07 10.81 -8.15
C CYS A 95 -2.35 9.97 -8.13
N ARG A 96 -2.22 8.75 -7.62
CA ARG A 96 -3.36 7.85 -7.35
C ARG A 96 -3.11 7.01 -6.11
N PHE A 97 -4.19 6.43 -5.60
CA PHE A 97 -4.16 5.50 -4.48
C PHE A 97 -4.46 4.10 -4.97
N ASP A 98 -3.52 3.19 -4.73
CA ASP A 98 -3.67 1.78 -5.06
C ASP A 98 -3.78 0.96 -3.76
N VAL A 99 -4.39 -0.21 -3.85
CA VAL A 99 -4.41 -1.19 -2.75
C VAL A 99 -3.83 -2.50 -3.26
N ILE A 100 -2.89 -3.07 -2.50
CA ILE A 100 -2.36 -4.41 -2.78
C ILE A 100 -2.83 -5.35 -1.67
N GLY A 101 -3.69 -6.30 -2.05
CA GLY A 101 -4.12 -7.41 -1.20
C GLY A 101 -3.18 -8.61 -1.37
N ILE A 102 -2.66 -9.13 -0.27
CA ILE A 102 -1.82 -10.33 -0.24
C ILE A 102 -2.47 -11.37 0.67
N LEU A 103 -2.72 -12.54 0.10
CA LEU A 103 -3.18 -13.71 0.83
C LEU A 103 -2.01 -14.65 1.06
N PHE A 104 -1.80 -15.01 2.33
CA PHE A 104 -0.84 -16.01 2.76
C PHE A 104 -1.53 -17.32 3.07
N ASP A 105 -0.89 -18.43 2.71
CA ASP A 105 -1.29 -19.76 3.14
C ASP A 105 -0.90 -20.04 4.61
N LYS A 106 -1.25 -21.23 5.10
CA LYS A 106 -0.92 -21.68 6.47
C LYS A 106 0.59 -21.77 6.76
N ASN A 107 1.42 -21.81 5.72
CA ASN A 107 2.88 -21.85 5.81
C ASN A 107 3.51 -20.46 5.61
N GLU A 108 2.70 -19.39 5.64
CA GLU A 108 3.11 -18.01 5.38
C GLU A 108 3.75 -17.79 4.01
N ARG A 109 3.34 -18.57 3.00
CA ARG A 109 3.70 -18.37 1.60
C ARG A 109 2.59 -17.57 0.92
N VAL A 110 2.95 -16.68 0.00
CA VAL A 110 1.96 -15.94 -0.78
C VAL A 110 1.21 -16.91 -1.69
N SER A 111 -0.10 -17.00 -1.52
CA SER A 111 -0.98 -17.83 -2.34
C SER A 111 -1.76 -17.02 -3.37
N LYS A 112 -1.98 -15.71 -3.12
CA LYS A 112 -2.62 -14.80 -4.06
C LYS A 112 -2.13 -13.36 -3.82
N LEU A 113 -1.96 -12.62 -4.91
CA LEU A 113 -1.80 -11.17 -4.90
C LEU A 113 -2.88 -10.54 -5.77
N GLU A 114 -3.44 -9.44 -5.30
CA GLU A 114 -4.38 -8.61 -6.05
C GLU A 114 -3.92 -7.16 -5.96
N HIS A 115 -3.68 -6.52 -7.10
CA HIS A 115 -3.33 -5.11 -7.19
C HIS A 115 -4.51 -4.34 -7.78
N ILE A 116 -5.09 -3.50 -6.95
CA ILE A 116 -6.23 -2.68 -7.28
C ILE A 116 -5.72 -1.28 -7.57
N ILE A 117 -5.75 -0.92 -8.85
CA ILE A 117 -5.35 0.40 -9.35
C ILE A 117 -6.50 1.38 -9.15
N ASN A 118 -6.20 2.62 -8.73
CA ASN A 118 -7.20 3.66 -8.47
C ASN A 118 -8.30 3.19 -7.51
N ALA A 119 -7.89 2.65 -6.36
CA ALA A 119 -8.81 2.10 -5.38
C ALA A 119 -9.78 3.14 -4.79
N PHE A 120 -9.38 4.42 -4.70
CA PHE A 120 -10.19 5.55 -4.20
C PHE A 120 -9.56 6.93 -4.47
#